data_AF-A0AAD9E3B2-F1
#
_entry.id   AF-A0AAD9E3B2-F1
#
_cell.length_a   1.000
_cell.length_b   1.000
_cell.length_c   1.000
_cell.angle_alpha   90.00
_cell.angle_beta   90.00
_cell.angle_gamma   90.00
#
_symmetry.space_group_name_H-M   'P 1'
#
loop_
_entity.id
_entity.type
_entity.pdbx_description
1 polymer ?
#
loop_
_entity_poly.entity_id
_entity_poly.type
_entity_poly.pdbx_seq_one_letter_code
_entity_poly.pdbx_strand_id
1 'polypeptide(L)'
;RPQSVWVGNCFSSTLTLSTGAPQGCVLSPLLYSLYTYDCTATSSSIIIVKFADDTVVMGLISDNDERAYLEEIKHLENWCQENNLLLNVSKTKELIVDCSKKQEQHYQPVRISGTTMERLRDFRLPSKVLRNFYTCTIESILTGNITVWVGNSTKQDRQALQMVVRSAECITRTELPDLQTIYYKWCQTRARRIVKDPTHPNNRLFSLL
;
A
#
# COMPACT_ATOMS: atom_id res chain seq x y z
N ARG A 1 -7.05 20.78 -29.90
CA ARG A 1 -5.91 20.12 -30.56
C ARG A 1 -6.41 18.85 -31.27
N PRO A 2 -6.13 18.67 -32.57
CA PRO A 2 -6.49 17.45 -33.30
C PRO A 2 -5.64 16.25 -32.86
N GLN A 3 -6.26 15.07 -32.77
CA GLN A 3 -5.61 13.78 -32.52
C GLN A 3 -6.16 12.72 -33.49
N SER A 4 -5.30 11.79 -33.91
CA SER A 4 -5.66 10.60 -34.67
C SER A 4 -4.74 9.45 -34.23
N VAL A 5 -5.22 8.21 -34.38
CA VAL A 5 -4.45 7.01 -34.06
C VAL A 5 -4.16 6.22 -35.33
N TRP A 6 -2.98 5.61 -35.39
CA TRP A 6 -2.56 4.73 -36.48
C TRP A 6 -2.43 3.30 -35.96
N VAL A 7 -3.16 2.37 -36.57
CA VAL A 7 -3.15 0.94 -36.19
C VAL A 7 -3.05 0.11 -37.45
N GLY A 8 -2.02 -0.74 -37.54
CA GLY A 8 -1.72 -1.48 -38.77
C GLY A 8 -1.34 -0.52 -39.90
N ASN A 9 -2.13 -0.48 -40.98
CA ASN A 9 -1.96 0.47 -42.09
C ASN A 9 -3.11 1.50 -42.18
N CYS A 10 -3.94 1.62 -41.14
CA CYS A 10 -5.11 2.49 -41.16
C CYS A 10 -4.97 3.64 -40.15
N PHE A 11 -5.39 4.84 -40.56
CA PHE A 11 -5.58 5.98 -39.67
C PHE A 11 -7.04 6.07 -39.23
N SER A 12 -7.27 6.48 -37.98
CA SER A 12 -8.60 6.89 -37.52
C SER A 12 -9.00 8.25 -38.11
N SER A 13 -10.29 8.58 -38.04
CA SER A 13 -10.74 9.96 -38.19
C SER A 13 -10.07 10.88 -37.16
N THR A 14 -9.81 12.12 -37.55
CA THR A 14 -9.25 13.15 -36.66
C THR A 14 -10.30 13.65 -35.67
N LEU A 15 -9.99 13.59 -34.38
CA LEU A 15 -10.82 14.11 -33.30
C LEU A 15 -10.15 15.33 -32.66
N THR A 16 -10.86 16.45 -32.56
CA THR A 16 -10.34 17.65 -31.89
C THR A 16 -10.67 17.60 -30.40
N LEU A 17 -9.64 17.48 -29.57
CA LEU A 17 -9.76 17.52 -28.11
C LEU A 17 -9.45 18.92 -27.58
N SER A 18 -10.33 19.44 -26.72
CA SER A 18 -10.12 20.68 -25.96
C SER A 18 -9.64 20.43 -24.53
N THR A 19 -9.66 19.19 -24.07
CA THR A 19 -9.37 18.79 -22.68
C THR A 19 -8.34 17.65 -22.62
N GLY A 20 -7.65 17.58 -21.49
CA GLY A 20 -6.64 16.54 -21.22
C GLY A 20 -5.26 16.82 -21.84
N ALA A 21 -4.31 15.98 -21.45
CA ALA A 21 -2.95 16.01 -21.98
C ALA A 21 -2.77 14.97 -23.11
N PRO A 22 -1.87 15.19 -24.08
CA PRO A 22 -1.50 14.17 -25.06
C PRO A 22 -1.14 12.84 -24.39
N GLN A 23 -1.72 11.73 -24.84
CA GLN A 23 -1.22 10.41 -24.43
C GLN A 23 0.25 10.28 -24.87
N GLY A 24 1.11 9.81 -23.96
CA GLY A 24 2.56 9.73 -24.19
C GLY A 24 3.32 11.06 -24.02
N CYS A 25 2.66 12.17 -23.65
CA CYS A 25 3.39 13.38 -23.28
C CYS A 25 4.02 13.22 -21.90
N VAL A 26 5.33 13.49 -21.83
CA VAL A 26 6.17 13.40 -20.63
C VAL A 26 5.65 14.26 -19.48
N LEU A 27 4.97 15.38 -19.78
CA LEU A 27 4.43 16.28 -18.76
C LEU A 27 3.05 15.85 -18.25
N SER A 28 2.34 14.95 -18.92
CA SER A 28 0.98 14.55 -18.54
C SER A 28 0.89 14.03 -17.10
N PRO A 29 1.80 13.16 -16.62
CA PRO A 29 1.75 12.67 -15.24
C PRO A 29 1.92 13.80 -14.22
N LEU A 30 2.88 14.71 -14.45
CA LEU A 30 3.11 15.86 -13.56
C LEU A 30 1.90 16.78 -13.51
N LEU A 31 1.33 17.11 -14.68
CA LEU A 31 0.13 17.95 -14.77
C LEU A 31 -1.06 17.29 -14.07
N TYR A 32 -1.23 15.96 -14.19
CA TYR A 32 -2.27 15.24 -13.48
C TYR A 32 -2.06 15.24 -11.95
N SER A 33 -0.81 15.09 -11.50
CA SER A 33 -0.49 15.19 -10.06
C SER A 33 -0.78 16.58 -9.50
N LEU A 34 -0.51 17.64 -10.27
CA LEU A 34 -0.86 19.02 -9.88
C LEU A 34 -2.37 19.25 -9.89
N TYR A 35 -3.05 18.75 -10.91
CA TYR A 35 -4.50 18.88 -11.07
C TYR A 35 -5.28 18.17 -9.95
N THR A 36 -4.78 17.05 -9.44
CA THR A 36 -5.39 16.31 -8.33
C THR A 36 -4.78 16.63 -6.97
N TYR A 37 -3.89 17.63 -6.88
CA TYR A 37 -3.09 17.88 -5.67
C TYR A 37 -3.93 18.15 -4.42
N ASP A 38 -4.97 18.97 -4.56
CA ASP A 38 -5.91 19.42 -3.53
C ASP A 38 -6.94 18.35 -3.11
N CYS A 39 -6.99 17.21 -3.81
CA CYS A 39 -7.71 16.03 -3.34
C CYS A 39 -7.01 15.46 -2.10
N THR A 40 -7.37 15.96 -0.92
CA THR A 40 -6.78 15.60 0.37
C THR A 40 -7.83 15.15 1.36
N ALA A 41 -7.44 14.32 2.32
CA ALA A 41 -8.33 13.83 3.37
C ALA A 41 -8.90 14.98 4.19
N THR A 42 -10.19 14.90 4.54
CA THR A 42 -10.86 15.91 5.37
C THR A 42 -10.65 15.66 6.86
N SER A 43 -10.49 14.39 7.24
CA SER A 43 -10.28 13.96 8.63
C SER A 43 -8.88 13.40 8.86
N SER A 44 -8.36 13.57 10.08
CA SER A 44 -7.09 12.98 10.52
C SER A 44 -7.12 11.45 10.67
N SER A 45 -8.31 10.85 10.75
CA SER A 45 -8.51 9.40 10.79
C SER A 45 -8.48 8.74 9.39
N ILE A 46 -8.36 9.56 8.35
CA ILE A 46 -8.36 9.17 6.94
C ILE A 46 -7.00 9.45 6.32
N ILE A 47 -6.54 8.52 5.49
CA ILE A 47 -5.36 8.67 4.66
C ILE A 47 -5.79 8.46 3.20
N ILE A 48 -5.46 9.43 2.36
CA ILE A 48 -5.62 9.32 0.91
C ILE A 48 -4.24 9.14 0.28
N VAL A 49 -4.06 8.02 -0.44
CA VAL A 49 -2.84 7.73 -1.21
C VAL A 49 -3.20 7.75 -2.68
N LYS A 50 -2.48 8.56 -3.46
CA LYS A 50 -2.70 8.74 -4.90
C LYS A 50 -1.47 8.29 -5.67
N PHE A 51 -1.66 7.52 -6.74
CA PHE A 51 -0.63 7.19 -7.70
C PHE A 51 -1.21 7.18 -9.11
N ALA A 52 -0.84 8.18 -9.92
CA ALA A 52 -1.52 8.45 -11.19
C ALA A 52 -3.05 8.50 -10.97
N ASP A 53 -3.83 7.79 -11.79
CA ASP A 53 -5.28 7.69 -11.69
C ASP A 53 -5.80 6.79 -10.56
N ASP A 54 -4.94 5.97 -9.95
CA ASP A 54 -5.32 5.11 -8.83
C ASP A 54 -5.29 5.90 -7.51
N THR A 55 -6.41 5.85 -6.77
CA THR A 55 -6.53 6.47 -5.45
C THR A 55 -7.05 5.46 -4.43
N VAL A 56 -6.38 5.38 -3.28
CA VAL A 56 -6.77 4.56 -2.14
C VAL A 56 -7.18 5.48 -1.00
N VAL A 57 -8.40 5.29 -0.50
CA VAL A 57 -8.91 5.93 0.72
C VAL A 57 -8.88 4.90 1.83
N MET A 58 -8.11 5.17 2.88
CA MET A 58 -7.97 4.31 4.05
C MET A 58 -8.49 5.06 5.27
N GLY A 59 -9.45 4.47 5.99
CA GLY A 59 -9.97 5.02 7.24
C GLY A 59 -9.88 4.02 8.37
N LEU A 60 -9.52 4.49 9.57
CA LEU A 60 -9.58 3.67 10.78
C LEU A 60 -11.01 3.60 11.31
N ILE A 61 -11.56 2.39 11.41
CA ILE A 61 -12.83 2.12 12.09
C ILE A 61 -12.51 1.80 13.55
N SER A 62 -13.03 2.62 14.47
CA SER A 62 -12.89 2.43 15.92
C SER A 62 -14.28 2.27 16.54
N ASP A 63 -14.43 1.36 17.51
CA ASP A 63 -15.70 1.14 18.22
C ASP A 63 -16.92 0.90 17.31
N ASN A 64 -16.70 0.26 16.16
CA ASN A 64 -17.72 0.00 15.13
C ASN A 64 -18.33 1.30 14.55
N ASP A 65 -17.59 2.41 14.60
CA ASP A 65 -17.95 3.67 13.96
C ASP A 65 -17.17 3.86 12.65
N GLU A 66 -17.89 3.78 11.53
CA GLU A 66 -17.39 3.97 10.17
C GLU A 66 -17.75 5.35 9.57
N ARG A 67 -18.35 6.26 10.36
CA ARG A 67 -18.88 7.53 9.86
C ARG A 67 -17.84 8.39 9.15
N ALA A 68 -16.65 8.54 9.75
CA ALA A 68 -15.58 9.33 9.16
C ALA A 68 -15.16 8.81 7.77
N TYR A 69 -15.14 7.48 7.60
CA TYR A 69 -14.85 6.85 6.32
C TYR A 69 -15.98 7.10 5.30
N LEU A 70 -17.24 6.90 5.70
CA LEU A 70 -18.40 7.11 4.83
C LEU A 70 -18.57 8.58 4.41
N GLU A 71 -18.29 9.53 5.30
CA GLU A 71 -18.29 10.96 5.00
C GLU A 71 -17.19 11.32 4.02
N GLU A 72 -15.99 10.74 4.18
CA GLU A 72 -14.89 10.96 3.23
C GLU A 72 -15.22 10.43 1.84
N ILE A 73 -15.84 9.25 1.72
CA ILE A 73 -16.24 8.72 0.40
C ILE A 73 -17.21 9.67 -0.30
N LYS A 74 -18.15 10.28 0.42
CA LYS A 74 -19.07 11.28 -0.12
C LYS A 74 -18.32 12.57 -0.51
N HIS A 75 -17.38 13.00 0.30
CA HIS A 75 -16.55 14.16 -0.01
C HIS A 75 -15.73 13.94 -1.29
N LEU A 76 -15.11 12.77 -1.43
CA LEU A 76 -14.36 12.39 -2.62
C LEU A 76 -15.27 12.33 -3.86
N GLU A 77 -16.47 11.77 -3.74
CA GLU A 77 -17.45 11.75 -4.83
C GLU A 77 -17.78 13.17 -5.31
N ASN A 78 -18.09 14.08 -4.38
CA ASN A 78 -18.37 15.48 -4.71
C ASN A 78 -17.16 16.17 -5.33
N TRP A 79 -15.96 16.00 -4.76
CA TRP A 79 -14.73 16.57 -5.30
C TRP A 79 -14.46 16.09 -6.73
N CYS A 80 -14.68 14.80 -7.02
CA CYS A 80 -14.57 14.28 -8.38
C CYS A 80 -15.58 14.95 -9.32
N GLN A 81 -16.84 15.12 -8.91
CA GLN A 81 -17.86 15.79 -9.72
C GLN A 81 -17.50 17.25 -10.02
N GLU A 82 -17.07 18.00 -9.01
CA GLU A 82 -16.65 19.40 -9.14
C GLU A 82 -15.43 19.55 -10.07
N ASN A 83 -14.53 18.56 -10.06
CA ASN A 83 -13.34 18.57 -10.89
C ASN A 83 -13.56 17.99 -12.30
N ASN A 84 -14.74 17.47 -12.64
CA ASN A 84 -15.03 16.76 -13.90
C ASN A 84 -14.30 15.41 -14.04
N LEU A 85 -14.11 14.71 -12.92
CA LEU A 85 -13.59 13.35 -12.86
C LEU A 85 -14.73 12.35 -12.70
N LEU A 86 -14.64 11.23 -13.42
CA LEU A 86 -15.63 10.15 -13.37
C LEU A 86 -15.06 8.97 -12.59
N LEU A 87 -15.67 8.66 -11.46
CA LEU A 87 -15.31 7.48 -10.67
C LEU A 87 -15.85 6.20 -11.34
N ASN A 88 -14.96 5.24 -11.58
CA ASN A 88 -15.36 3.94 -12.10
C ASN A 88 -15.76 3.00 -10.97
N VAL A 89 -17.00 3.13 -10.48
CA VAL A 89 -17.53 2.33 -9.35
C VAL A 89 -17.42 0.82 -9.59
N SER A 90 -17.50 0.36 -10.85
CA SER A 90 -17.35 -1.06 -11.19
C SER A 90 -15.94 -1.60 -10.95
N LYS A 91 -14.92 -0.73 -11.06
CA LYS A 91 -13.51 -1.06 -10.78
C LYS A 91 -13.11 -0.74 -9.34
N THR A 92 -13.79 0.20 -8.67
CA THR A 92 -13.53 0.51 -7.26
C THR A 92 -13.97 -0.64 -6.37
N LYS A 93 -13.09 -1.04 -5.44
CA LYS A 93 -13.31 -2.14 -4.51
C LYS A 93 -13.13 -1.65 -3.08
N GLU A 94 -13.97 -2.17 -2.19
CA GLU A 94 -13.83 -1.95 -0.76
C GLU A 94 -13.20 -3.19 -0.12
N LEU A 95 -12.24 -3.00 0.79
CA LEU A 95 -11.68 -4.08 1.59
C LEU A 95 -11.68 -3.65 3.05
N ILE A 96 -12.38 -4.42 3.89
CA ILE A 96 -12.38 -4.21 5.33
C ILE A 96 -11.44 -5.24 5.96
N VAL A 97 -10.46 -4.75 6.71
CA VAL A 97 -9.51 -5.59 7.45
C VAL A 97 -9.85 -5.50 8.93
N ASP A 98 -10.53 -6.54 9.44
CA ASP A 98 -10.76 -6.71 10.88
C ASP A 98 -9.82 -7.80 11.42
N CYS A 99 -8.94 -7.41 12.35
CA CYS A 99 -8.01 -8.29 13.04
C CYS A 99 -8.51 -8.74 14.42
N SER A 100 -9.70 -8.28 14.82
CA SER A 100 -10.30 -8.65 16.08
C SER A 100 -10.84 -10.07 16.01
N LYS A 101 -10.75 -10.81 17.12
CA LYS A 101 -11.39 -12.14 17.26
C LYS A 101 -12.89 -12.04 17.58
N LYS A 102 -13.50 -10.87 17.40
CA LYS A 102 -14.90 -10.62 17.73
C LYS A 102 -15.80 -11.14 16.61
N GLN A 103 -17.08 -11.26 16.93
CA GLN A 103 -18.14 -11.72 16.02
C GLN A 103 -18.20 -10.84 14.76
N GLU A 104 -18.66 -11.39 13.63
CA GLU A 104 -18.78 -10.66 12.36
C GLU A 104 -19.53 -9.33 12.53
N GLN A 105 -18.87 -8.22 12.19
CA GLN A 105 -19.47 -6.89 12.24
C GLN A 105 -20.20 -6.61 10.93
N HIS A 106 -21.44 -6.15 11.03
CA HIS A 106 -22.27 -5.79 9.88
C HIS A 106 -22.08 -4.31 9.51
N TYR A 107 -21.06 -4.03 8.68
CA TYR A 107 -20.81 -2.71 8.11
C TYR A 107 -21.76 -2.40 6.96
N GLN A 108 -22.17 -1.13 6.84
CA GLN A 108 -23.11 -0.72 5.79
C GLN A 108 -22.46 -0.84 4.40
N PRO A 109 -23.20 -1.26 3.36
CA PRO A 109 -22.66 -1.27 2.00
C PRO A 109 -22.41 0.16 1.51
N VAL A 110 -21.19 0.45 1.07
CA VAL A 110 -20.82 1.73 0.48
C VAL A 110 -21.46 1.89 -0.90
N ARG A 111 -22.01 3.07 -1.17
CA ARG A 111 -22.64 3.42 -2.45
C ARG A 111 -22.04 4.70 -2.99
N ILE A 112 -21.61 4.67 -4.24
CA ILE A 112 -21.14 5.85 -5.00
C ILE A 112 -22.09 6.01 -6.18
N SER A 113 -22.67 7.20 -6.33
CA SER A 113 -23.64 7.53 -7.38
C SER A 113 -24.80 6.52 -7.47
N GLY A 114 -25.27 6.05 -6.31
CA GLY A 114 -26.34 5.05 -6.18
C GLY A 114 -25.93 3.59 -6.42
N THR A 115 -24.73 3.35 -6.97
CA THR A 115 -24.19 2.01 -7.25
C THR A 115 -23.43 1.49 -6.03
N THR A 116 -23.75 0.27 -5.58
CA THR A 116 -23.06 -0.38 -4.47
C THR A 116 -21.69 -0.88 -4.90
N MET A 117 -20.66 -0.54 -4.12
CA MET A 117 -19.30 -1.03 -4.36
C MET A 117 -19.18 -2.52 -4.03
N GLU A 118 -18.34 -3.22 -4.79
CA GLU A 118 -18.02 -4.61 -4.47
C GLU A 118 -17.06 -4.66 -3.27
N ARG A 119 -17.51 -5.32 -2.20
CA ARG A 119 -16.69 -5.62 -1.02
C ARG A 119 -15.89 -6.90 -1.24
N LEU A 120 -14.58 -6.77 -1.17
CA LEU A 120 -13.63 -7.87 -1.25
C LEU A 120 -13.47 -8.53 0.11
N ARG A 121 -13.25 -9.85 0.08
CA ARG A 121 -12.87 -10.62 1.27
C ARG A 121 -11.37 -10.61 1.51
N ASP A 122 -10.57 -10.40 0.48
CA ASP A 122 -9.10 -10.38 0.49
C ASP A 122 -8.57 -9.61 -0.73
N PHE A 123 -7.25 -9.42 -0.81
CA PHE A 123 -6.58 -8.72 -1.91
C PHE A 123 -6.63 -9.45 -3.27
N ARG A 124 -7.19 -10.67 -3.33
CA ARG A 124 -7.17 -11.56 -4.52
C ARG A 124 -5.78 -11.80 -5.09
N LEU A 125 -4.74 -11.72 -4.25
CA LEU A 125 -3.37 -12.03 -4.60
C LEU A 125 -2.97 -13.40 -4.03
N PRO A 126 -2.14 -14.18 -4.74
CA PRO A 126 -1.68 -15.45 -4.21
C PRO A 126 -0.95 -15.27 -2.87
N SER A 127 -1.28 -16.09 -1.87
CA SER A 127 -0.68 -16.05 -0.53
C SER A 127 0.86 -16.08 -0.55
N LYS A 128 1.45 -16.79 -1.51
CA LYS A 128 2.92 -16.84 -1.71
C LYS A 128 3.51 -15.49 -2.11
N VAL A 129 2.81 -14.73 -2.97
CA VAL A 129 3.26 -13.40 -3.40
C VAL A 129 3.18 -12.43 -2.24
N LEU A 130 2.06 -12.41 -1.52
CA LEU A 130 1.88 -11.57 -0.33
C LEU A 130 2.93 -11.91 0.74
N ARG A 131 3.08 -13.18 1.09
CA ARG A 131 4.09 -13.62 2.07
C ARG A 131 5.49 -13.20 1.67
N ASN A 132 5.87 -13.38 0.40
CA ASN A 132 7.18 -12.95 -0.08
C ASN A 132 7.34 -11.43 0.02
N PHE A 133 6.36 -10.65 -0.44
CA PHE A 133 6.40 -9.19 -0.40
C PHE A 133 6.57 -8.67 1.03
N TYR A 134 5.73 -9.13 1.97
CA TYR A 134 5.79 -8.68 3.36
C TYR A 134 7.04 -9.21 4.07
N THR A 135 7.46 -10.45 3.82
CA THR A 135 8.74 -10.95 4.36
C THR A 135 9.90 -10.08 3.88
N CYS A 136 9.98 -9.80 2.57
CA CYS A 136 11.03 -8.95 2.01
C CYS A 136 10.96 -7.51 2.54
N THR A 137 9.77 -6.96 2.76
CA THR A 137 9.58 -5.61 3.30
C THR A 137 10.03 -5.52 4.76
N ILE A 138 9.61 -6.47 5.58
CA ILE A 138 10.05 -6.59 6.98
C ILE A 138 11.57 -6.78 7.01
N GLU A 139 12.10 -7.71 6.21
CA GLU A 139 13.56 -7.92 6.07
C GLU A 139 14.27 -6.64 5.61
N SER A 140 13.74 -5.89 4.64
CA SER A 140 14.31 -4.63 4.16
C SER A 140 14.36 -3.57 5.27
N ILE A 141 13.27 -3.38 6.01
CA ILE A 141 13.20 -2.46 7.16
C ILE A 141 14.24 -2.86 8.22
N LEU A 142 14.39 -4.16 8.49
CA LEU A 142 15.37 -4.69 9.44
C LEU A 142 16.82 -4.58 8.94
N THR A 143 17.05 -4.73 7.64
CA THR A 143 18.40 -4.64 7.05
C THR A 143 18.92 -3.22 6.98
N GLY A 144 18.02 -2.23 6.81
CA GLY A 144 18.39 -0.83 6.59
C GLY A 144 19.14 -0.19 7.78
N ASN A 145 18.80 -0.54 9.02
CA ASN A 145 19.39 0.12 10.20
C ASN A 145 19.51 -0.74 11.49
N ILE A 146 19.19 -2.04 11.47
CA ILE A 146 18.82 -2.74 12.72
C ILE A 146 19.83 -3.73 13.32
N THR A 147 20.91 -4.12 12.64
CA THR A 147 21.94 -4.94 13.34
C THR A 147 22.54 -4.22 14.55
N VAL A 148 22.45 -2.88 14.59
CA VAL A 148 22.83 -2.05 15.74
C VAL A 148 21.63 -1.74 16.63
N TRP A 149 20.44 -1.55 16.04
CA TRP A 149 19.26 -1.06 16.77
C TRP A 149 18.51 -2.17 17.50
N VAL A 150 18.21 -3.34 16.90
CA VAL A 150 17.43 -4.41 17.59
C VAL A 150 18.13 -4.91 18.86
N GLY A 151 19.46 -5.00 18.83
CA GLY A 151 20.25 -5.34 20.02
C GLY A 151 20.02 -4.37 21.18
N ASN A 152 19.83 -3.09 20.87
CA ASN A 152 19.61 -2.00 21.83
C ASN A 152 18.13 -1.58 21.99
N SER A 153 17.21 -2.14 21.19
CA SER A 153 15.79 -1.81 21.22
C SER A 153 15.15 -2.28 22.53
N THR A 154 14.33 -1.41 23.13
CA THR A 154 13.60 -1.72 24.35
C THR A 154 12.56 -2.81 24.12
N LYS A 155 12.03 -3.38 25.21
CA LYS A 155 10.91 -4.33 25.13
C LYS A 155 9.69 -3.71 24.43
N GLN A 156 9.46 -2.41 24.64
CA GLN A 156 8.35 -1.67 24.03
C GLN A 156 8.53 -1.52 22.51
N ASP A 157 9.73 -1.18 22.04
CA ASP A 157 10.02 -1.07 20.61
C ASP A 157 9.82 -2.40 19.88
N ARG A 158 10.30 -3.50 20.51
CA ARG A 158 10.13 -4.85 19.98
C ARG A 158 8.65 -5.25 19.90
N GLN A 159 7.86 -4.87 20.90
CA GLN A 159 6.41 -5.10 20.88
C GLN A 159 5.72 -4.28 19.78
N ALA A 160 6.09 -3.01 19.61
CA ALA A 160 5.55 -2.17 18.54
C ALA A 160 5.85 -2.75 17.14
N LEU A 161 7.08 -3.18 16.89
CA LEU A 161 7.46 -3.84 15.64
C LEU A 161 6.72 -5.17 15.44
N GLN A 162 6.55 -5.96 16.50
CA GLN A 162 5.80 -7.20 16.42
C GLN A 162 4.31 -6.98 16.13
N MET A 163 3.72 -5.86 16.58
CA MET A 163 2.35 -5.48 16.20
C MET A 163 2.23 -5.23 14.70
N VAL A 164 3.24 -4.61 14.06
CA VAL A 164 3.26 -4.42 12.60
C VAL A 164 3.25 -5.77 11.87
N VAL A 165 4.06 -6.73 12.32
CA VAL A 165 4.07 -8.09 11.75
C VAL A 165 2.69 -8.74 11.91
N ARG A 166 2.08 -8.68 13.10
CA ARG A 166 0.75 -9.25 13.34
C ARG A 166 -0.35 -8.61 12.50
N SER A 167 -0.28 -7.30 12.29
CA SER A 167 -1.20 -6.60 11.38
C SER A 167 -1.01 -7.08 9.94
N ALA A 168 0.24 -7.27 9.48
CA ALA A 168 0.52 -7.83 8.16
C ALA A 168 0.02 -9.28 8.01
N GLU A 169 0.19 -10.12 9.04
CA GLU A 169 -0.36 -11.49 9.07
C GLU A 169 -1.89 -11.49 8.96
N CYS A 170 -2.55 -10.59 9.68
CA CYS A 170 -4.00 -10.41 9.61
C CYS A 170 -4.46 -9.96 8.21
N ILE A 171 -3.82 -8.93 7.64
CA ILE A 171 -4.10 -8.37 6.31
C ILE A 171 -3.93 -9.45 5.22
N THR A 172 -2.84 -10.22 5.30
CA THR A 172 -2.51 -11.24 4.28
C THR A 172 -3.18 -12.58 4.51
N ARG A 173 -3.70 -12.82 5.72
CA ARG A 173 -4.16 -14.13 6.21
C ARG A 173 -3.11 -15.23 6.03
N THR A 174 -1.85 -14.86 6.21
CA THR A 174 -0.71 -15.79 6.14
C THR A 174 0.18 -15.62 7.34
N GLU A 175 0.74 -16.73 7.83
CA GLU A 175 1.78 -16.68 8.86
C GLU A 175 3.06 -16.08 8.27
N LEU A 176 3.57 -15.07 8.96
CA LEU A 176 4.83 -14.41 8.64
C LEU A 176 5.87 -14.82 9.70
N PRO A 177 7.16 -14.87 9.33
CA PRO A 177 8.19 -15.16 10.31
C PRO A 177 8.21 -14.08 11.40
N ASP A 178 8.38 -14.49 12.66
CA ASP A 178 8.51 -13.54 13.76
C ASP A 178 9.81 -12.73 13.66
N LEU A 179 9.82 -11.58 14.33
CA LEU A 179 10.93 -10.63 14.26
C LEU A 179 12.27 -11.23 14.74
N GLN A 180 12.23 -12.10 15.76
CA GLN A 180 13.42 -12.72 16.34
C GLN A 180 14.00 -13.78 15.39
N THR A 181 13.14 -14.59 14.78
CA THR A 181 13.56 -15.56 13.76
C THR A 181 14.23 -14.86 12.58
N ILE A 182 13.65 -13.76 12.09
CA ILE A 182 14.27 -12.97 11.01
C ILE A 182 15.62 -12.42 11.48
N TYR A 183 15.67 -11.77 12.65
CA TYR A 183 16.90 -11.21 13.21
C TYR A 183 18.02 -12.26 13.35
N TYR A 184 17.74 -13.41 13.97
CA TYR A 184 18.73 -14.45 14.19
C TYR A 184 19.26 -15.05 12.87
N LYS A 185 18.37 -15.31 11.91
CA LYS A 185 18.72 -15.77 10.56
C LYS A 185 19.66 -14.77 9.87
N TRP A 186 19.43 -13.47 10.04
CA TRP A 186 20.29 -12.41 9.50
C TRP A 186 21.63 -12.32 10.21
N CYS A 187 21.67 -12.38 11.54
CA CYS A 187 22.91 -12.44 12.32
C CYS A 187 23.78 -13.60 11.86
N GLN A 188 23.21 -14.80 11.69
CA GLN A 188 23.93 -15.95 11.12
C GLN A 188 24.42 -15.68 9.70
N THR A 189 23.58 -15.13 8.83
CA THR A 189 23.96 -14.86 7.43
C THR A 189 25.11 -13.86 7.36
N ARG A 190 25.08 -12.80 8.17
CA ARG A 190 26.14 -11.80 8.27
C ARG A 190 27.42 -12.39 8.87
N ALA A 191 27.33 -13.14 9.97
CA ALA A 191 28.47 -13.83 10.56
C ALA A 191 29.14 -14.78 9.55
N ARG A 192 28.36 -15.58 8.82
CA ARG A 192 28.88 -16.47 7.76
C ARG A 192 29.57 -15.70 6.63
N ARG A 193 29.07 -14.52 6.25
CA ARG A 193 29.74 -13.67 5.25
C ARG A 193 31.07 -13.13 5.77
N ILE A 194 31.12 -12.67 7.02
CA ILE A 194 32.35 -12.18 7.67
C ILE A 194 33.39 -13.31 7.77
N VAL A 195 32.98 -14.51 8.18
CA VAL A 195 33.87 -15.68 8.28
C VAL A 195 34.44 -16.07 6.91
N LYS A 196 33.62 -16.00 5.86
CA LYS A 196 34.04 -16.32 4.48
C LYS A 196 34.96 -15.29 3.84
N ASP A 197 35.04 -14.07 4.38
CA ASP A 197 35.89 -12.99 3.87
C ASP A 197 37.07 -12.74 4.80
N PRO A 198 38.28 -13.24 4.47
CA PRO A 198 39.48 -13.05 5.29
C PRO A 198 39.93 -11.59 5.41
N THR A 199 39.50 -10.73 4.49
CA THR A 199 39.87 -9.31 4.47
C THR A 199 38.95 -8.45 5.34
N HIS A 200 37.82 -9.00 5.80
CA HIS A 200 36.86 -8.28 6.62
C HIS A 200 37.48 -7.93 8.00
N PRO A 201 37.37 -6.68 8.49
CA PRO A 201 38.04 -6.23 9.72
C PRO A 201 37.67 -7.05 10.96
N ASN A 202 36.42 -7.54 11.01
CA ASN A 202 35.92 -8.38 12.10
C ASN A 202 36.16 -9.89 11.91
N ASN A 203 36.80 -10.35 10.84
CA ASN A 203 37.00 -11.78 10.57
C ASN A 203 37.72 -12.48 11.74
N ARG A 204 38.73 -11.83 12.32
CA ARG A 204 39.50 -12.32 13.48
C ARG A 204 38.67 -12.49 14.76
N LEU A 205 37.50 -11.86 14.86
CA LEU A 205 36.60 -12.04 16.01
C LEU A 205 35.81 -13.35 15.92
N PHE A 206 35.69 -13.92 14.72
CA PHE A 206 34.95 -15.16 14.47
C PHE A 206 35.86 -16.37 14.21
N SER A 207 37.19 -16.21 14.26
CA SER A 207 38.16 -17.30 14.09
C SER A 207 38.32 -18.21 15.32
N LEU A 208 37.60 -17.93 16.41
CA LEU A 208 37.58 -18.70 17.66
C LEU A 208 36.30 -19.54 17.84
N LEU A 209 35.40 -19.54 16.84
CA LEU A 209 34.19 -20.37 16.75
C LEU A 209 34.39 -21.46 15.72
#